data_AF-A0A6G3XKQ1-F1
#
_entry.id   AF-A0A6G3XKQ1-F1
#
_cell.length_a   1.000
_cell.length_b   1.000
_cell.length_c   1.000
_cell.angle_alpha   90.00
_cell.angle_beta   90.00
_cell.angle_gamma   90.00
#
_symmetry.space_group_name_H-M   'P 1'
#
loop_
_entity.id
_entity.type
_entity.pdbx_description
1 polymer ?
#
loop_
_entity_poly.entity_id
_entity_poly.type
_entity_poly.pdbx_seq_one_letter_code
_entity_poly.pdbx_strand_id
1 'polypeptide(L)'
;KALERHGGDQGQLVALLAGATPVEGPGAKLIVDDAKDTDQGGGGPRESTGFADTGRVRDRDMQRVVNGLWESGAEAIAINGQRLTALSAIRAAGDAILVDNRPLVPPYTVLAVGDGKKLVTAFRDSADGQYLQAL
;
A
#
# COMPACT_ATOMS: atom_id res chain seq x y z
N LYS A 1 -29.65 4.41 -26.65
CA LYS A 1 -28.35 3.86 -26.14
C LYS A 1 -28.47 3.68 -24.63
N ALA A 2 -27.88 2.65 -24.02
CA ALA A 2 -28.13 2.32 -22.60
C ALA A 2 -27.49 3.28 -21.58
N LEU A 3 -26.56 4.14 -21.99
CA LEU A 3 -25.86 5.09 -21.12
C LEU A 3 -25.89 6.48 -21.77
N GLU A 4 -27.00 7.20 -21.61
CA GLU A 4 -27.19 8.55 -22.15
C GLU A 4 -27.02 9.67 -21.11
N ARG A 5 -26.93 9.33 -19.81
CA ARG A 5 -26.63 10.28 -18.73
C ARG A 5 -25.30 9.97 -18.07
N HIS A 6 -24.41 10.95 -18.10
CA HIS A 6 -23.19 10.97 -17.31
C HIS A 6 -23.58 11.36 -15.88
N GLY A 7 -23.11 10.64 -14.87
CA GLY A 7 -23.55 10.79 -13.48
C GLY A 7 -23.19 12.10 -12.78
N GLY A 8 -22.85 13.17 -13.53
CA GLY A 8 -22.42 14.47 -12.98
C GLY A 8 -21.41 14.31 -11.85
N ASP A 9 -21.60 15.08 -10.78
CA ASP A 9 -20.75 15.05 -9.58
C ASP A 9 -20.76 13.69 -8.88
N GLN A 10 -21.88 12.95 -8.90
CA GLN A 10 -21.95 11.61 -8.32
C GLN A 10 -21.05 10.62 -9.07
N GLY A 11 -21.00 10.73 -10.39
CA GLY A 11 -20.10 9.90 -11.22
C GLY A 11 -18.63 10.19 -10.93
N GLN A 12 -18.28 11.46 -10.70
CA GLN A 12 -16.91 11.85 -10.32
C GLN A 12 -16.54 11.33 -8.93
N LEU A 13 -17.44 11.46 -7.95
CA LEU A 13 -17.21 10.93 -6.60
C LEU A 13 -17.04 9.40 -6.61
N VAL A 14 -17.89 8.69 -7.35
CA VAL A 14 -17.76 7.23 -7.50
C VAL A 14 -16.44 6.86 -8.18
N ALA A 15 -16.05 7.59 -9.23
CA ALA A 15 -14.77 7.35 -9.91
C ALA A 15 -13.56 7.59 -8.99
N LEU A 16 -13.63 8.61 -8.12
CA LEU A 16 -12.62 8.90 -7.13
C LEU A 16 -12.49 7.77 -6.09
N LEU A 17 -13.62 7.36 -5.49
CA LEU A 17 -13.67 6.32 -4.46
C LEU A 17 -13.32 4.93 -5.00
N ALA A 18 -13.67 4.65 -6.26
CA ALA A 18 -13.30 3.43 -6.96
C ALA A 18 -11.85 3.42 -7.46
N GLY A 19 -11.08 4.50 -7.22
CA GLY A 19 -9.70 4.61 -7.70
C GLY A 19 -9.56 4.70 -9.23
N ALA A 20 -10.63 5.05 -9.94
CA ALA A 20 -10.68 5.15 -11.39
C ALA A 20 -10.11 6.47 -11.93
N THR A 21 -9.90 7.47 -11.07
CA THR A 21 -9.24 8.73 -11.41
C THR A 21 -7.97 8.95 -10.58
N PRO A 22 -6.95 9.64 -11.15
CA PRO A 22 -5.80 10.11 -10.39
C PRO A 22 -6.20 11.01 -9.22
N VAL A 23 -5.37 11.03 -8.19
CA VAL A 23 -5.51 11.93 -7.03
C VAL A 23 -4.15 12.54 -6.77
N GLU A 24 -4.13 13.85 -6.59
CA GLU A 24 -2.93 14.62 -6.29
C GLU A 24 -3.23 15.57 -5.13
N GLY A 25 -2.24 15.80 -4.27
CA GLY A 25 -2.40 16.63 -3.10
C GLY A 25 -1.20 16.54 -2.16
N PRO A 26 -1.24 17.28 -1.04
CA PRO A 26 -0.29 17.08 0.05
C PRO A 26 -0.36 15.65 0.57
N GLY A 27 0.72 15.18 1.20
CA GLY A 27 0.77 13.80 1.64
C GLY A 27 2.12 13.35 2.15
N ALA A 28 2.30 12.04 2.16
CA ALA A 28 3.50 11.35 2.61
C ALA A 28 3.98 10.34 1.56
N LYS A 29 5.31 10.18 1.48
CA LYS A 29 5.97 9.10 0.76
C LYS A 29 6.75 8.26 1.77
N LEU A 30 6.37 6.99 1.89
CA LEU A 30 7.05 5.99 2.69
C LEU A 30 7.74 5.01 1.76
N ILE A 31 9.00 4.68 2.06
CA ILE A 31 9.76 3.65 1.35
C ILE A 31 10.03 2.56 2.38
N VAL A 32 9.56 1.35 2.09
CA VAL A 32 9.75 0.16 2.91
C VAL A 32 10.62 -0.80 2.11
N ASP A 33 11.70 -1.29 2.70
CA ASP A 33 12.66 -2.16 2.03
C ASP A 33 12.99 -3.34 2.95
N ASP A 34 13.50 -4.41 2.36
CA ASP A 34 14.00 -5.54 3.12
C ASP A 34 15.24 -5.14 3.92
N ALA A 35 15.53 -5.86 5.01
CA ALA A 35 16.75 -5.68 5.77
C ALA A 35 18.00 -5.90 4.90
N LYS A 36 19.10 -5.22 5.25
CA LYS A 36 20.31 -5.12 4.41
C LYS A 36 21.06 -6.44 4.15
N ASP A 37 20.72 -7.52 4.85
CA ASP A 37 21.36 -8.84 4.73
C ASP A 37 20.35 -9.95 4.37
N THR A 38 19.27 -9.60 3.70
CA THR A 38 18.28 -10.59 3.23
C THR A 38 18.81 -11.36 2.02
N ASP A 39 19.06 -12.66 2.19
CA ASP A 39 19.40 -13.55 1.07
C ASP A 39 18.18 -13.63 0.13
N GLN A 40 18.29 -13.02 -1.05
CA GLN A 40 17.37 -13.27 -2.15
C GLN A 40 17.67 -14.67 -2.70
N GLY A 41 17.07 -15.70 -2.07
CA GLY A 41 17.18 -17.08 -2.54
C GLY A 41 16.96 -17.14 -4.05
N GLY A 42 17.81 -17.89 -4.77
CA GLY A 42 17.98 -17.81 -6.24
C GLY A 42 16.80 -18.26 -7.12
N GLY A 43 15.57 -18.25 -6.62
CA GLY A 43 14.33 -18.44 -7.38
C GLY A 43 13.53 -17.13 -7.41
N GLY A 44 12.70 -16.93 -8.44
CA GLY A 44 11.85 -15.74 -8.51
C GLY A 44 10.96 -15.58 -7.28
N PRO A 45 10.31 -14.41 -7.07
CA PRO A 45 9.59 -14.09 -5.83
C PRO A 45 8.50 -15.11 -5.40
N ARG A 46 8.09 -16.03 -6.26
CA ARG A 46 7.08 -17.06 -5.96
C ARG A 46 7.66 -18.40 -5.48
N GLU A 47 8.98 -18.57 -5.48
CA GLU A 47 9.65 -19.88 -5.37
C GLU A 47 10.21 -20.19 -3.96
N SER A 48 9.57 -19.69 -2.90
CA SER A 48 10.16 -19.77 -1.55
C SER A 48 9.82 -21.02 -0.75
N THR A 49 10.76 -21.44 0.11
CA THR A 49 10.73 -22.73 0.81
C THR A 49 10.71 -22.63 2.35
N GLY A 50 10.43 -21.47 2.96
CA GLY A 50 10.46 -21.34 4.42
C GLY A 50 9.73 -20.14 5.03
N PHE A 51 9.29 -20.30 6.29
CA PHE A 51 8.56 -19.29 7.08
C PHE A 51 9.46 -18.46 8.04
N ALA A 52 10.78 -18.62 7.93
CA ALA A 52 11.74 -18.01 8.85
C ALA A 52 11.70 -16.48 8.84
N ASP A 53 12.01 -15.88 9.99
CA ASP A 53 12.23 -14.45 10.11
C ASP A 53 13.52 -14.11 9.34
N THR A 54 13.34 -13.59 8.13
CA THR A 54 14.41 -13.40 7.14
C THR A 54 14.79 -11.94 6.98
N GLY A 55 14.23 -11.05 7.81
CA GLY A 55 14.34 -9.59 7.62
C GLY A 55 13.61 -9.07 6.38
N ARG A 56 12.73 -9.90 5.78
CA ARG A 56 11.96 -9.55 4.58
C ARG A 56 10.60 -8.99 4.94
N VAL A 57 10.20 -7.94 4.21
CA VAL A 57 8.89 -7.33 4.31
C VAL A 57 7.84 -8.30 3.79
N ARG A 58 6.79 -8.53 4.58
CA ARG A 58 5.68 -9.44 4.23
C ARG A 58 4.42 -8.66 3.89
N ASP A 59 3.48 -9.36 3.26
CA ASP A 59 2.16 -8.82 2.93
C ASP A 59 1.42 -8.26 4.16
N ARG A 60 1.52 -8.93 5.30
CA ARG A 60 0.95 -8.45 6.57
C ARG A 60 1.56 -7.13 7.05
N ASP A 61 2.85 -6.91 6.82
CA ASP A 61 3.52 -5.65 7.19
C ASP A 61 2.97 -4.51 6.33
N MET A 62 2.82 -4.76 5.02
CA MET A 62 2.19 -3.80 4.10
C MET A 62 0.72 -3.54 4.43
N GLN A 63 -0.05 -4.56 4.85
CA GLN A 63 -1.42 -4.38 5.32
C GLN A 63 -1.48 -3.45 6.54
N ARG A 64 -0.58 -3.64 7.52
CA ARG A 64 -0.47 -2.76 8.69
C ARG A 64 -0.14 -1.33 8.31
N VAL A 65 0.86 -1.14 7.45
CA VAL A 65 1.24 0.20 6.95
C VAL A 65 0.05 0.91 6.31
N VAL A 66 -0.67 0.22 5.42
CA VAL A 66 -1.83 0.81 4.73
C VAL A 66 -2.96 1.13 5.70
N ASN A 67 -3.28 0.22 6.63
CA ASN A 67 -4.34 0.44 7.61
C ASN A 67 -4.00 1.59 8.56
N GLY A 68 -2.77 1.66 9.06
CA GLY A 68 -2.32 2.76 9.90
C GLY A 68 -2.35 4.11 9.17
N LEU A 69 -2.02 4.15 7.88
CA LEU A 69 -2.14 5.36 7.07
C LEU A 69 -3.62 5.79 6.89
N TRP A 70 -4.53 4.85 6.67
CA TRP A 70 -5.97 5.14 6.64
C TRP A 70 -6.48 5.67 7.98
N GLU A 71 -6.12 5.02 9.08
CA GLU A 71 -6.45 5.46 10.44
C GLU A 71 -5.90 6.87 10.73
N SER A 72 -4.74 7.19 10.18
CA SER A 72 -4.07 8.49 10.31
C SER A 72 -4.65 9.60 9.42
N GLY A 73 -5.70 9.30 8.65
CA GLY A 73 -6.41 10.28 7.82
C GLY A 73 -5.89 10.40 6.40
N ALA A 74 -5.28 9.34 5.84
CA ALA A 74 -5.05 9.29 4.40
C ALA A 74 -6.38 9.29 3.63
N GLU A 75 -6.41 9.96 2.48
CA GLU A 75 -7.57 10.10 1.60
C GLU A 75 -7.43 9.26 0.33
N ALA A 76 -6.19 9.00 -0.09
CA ALA A 76 -5.84 8.08 -1.17
C ALA A 76 -4.48 7.44 -0.88
N ILE A 77 -4.33 6.14 -1.16
CA ILE A 77 -3.07 5.42 -1.00
C ILE A 77 -2.73 4.66 -2.28
N ALA A 78 -1.45 4.59 -2.62
CA ALA A 78 -0.92 3.70 -3.65
C ALA A 78 0.37 3.00 -3.21
N ILE A 79 0.55 1.74 -3.62
CA ILE A 79 1.80 0.98 -3.43
C ILE A 79 2.42 0.71 -4.81
N ASN A 80 3.65 1.16 -5.05
CA ASN A 80 4.33 1.02 -6.34
C ASN A 80 3.45 1.43 -7.54
N GLY A 81 2.70 2.52 -7.36
CA GLY A 81 1.77 3.05 -8.37
C GLY A 81 0.42 2.32 -8.48
N GLN A 82 0.17 1.26 -7.69
CA GLN A 82 -1.14 0.60 -7.62
C GLN A 82 -2.05 1.32 -6.63
N ARG A 83 -3.09 1.98 -7.14
CA ARG A 83 -4.09 2.67 -6.34
C ARG A 83 -4.87 1.66 -5.49
N LEU A 84 -4.95 1.90 -4.19
CA LEU A 84 -5.74 1.11 -3.27
C LEU A 84 -7.15 1.68 -3.12
N THR A 85 -8.10 0.77 -2.96
CA THR A 85 -9.51 1.04 -2.63
C THR A 85 -9.93 0.15 -1.46
N ALA A 86 -11.15 0.31 -0.98
CA ALA A 86 -11.72 -0.55 0.05
C ALA A 86 -11.81 -2.04 -0.36
N LEU A 87 -11.70 -2.35 -1.65
CA LEU A 87 -11.74 -3.72 -2.19
C LEU A 87 -10.35 -4.24 -2.57
N SER A 88 -9.30 -3.44 -2.42
CA SER A 88 -7.95 -3.85 -2.81
C SER A 88 -7.42 -4.92 -1.88
N ALA A 89 -6.81 -5.95 -2.47
CA ALA A 89 -6.24 -7.08 -1.75
C ALA A 89 -4.71 -6.99 -1.73
N ILE A 90 -4.13 -7.05 -0.53
CA ILE A 90 -2.69 -7.22 -0.30
C ILE A 90 -2.48 -8.63 0.24
N ARG A 91 -1.72 -9.47 -0.46
CA ARG A 91 -1.55 -10.89 -0.07
C ARG A 91 -0.22 -11.49 -0.53
N ALA A 92 0.24 -12.52 0.16
CA ALA A 92 1.43 -13.28 -0.25
C ALA A 92 1.18 -14.21 -1.45
N ALA A 93 2.22 -14.46 -2.23
CA ALA A 93 2.36 -15.59 -3.16
C ALA A 93 3.82 -16.04 -3.22
N GLY A 94 4.18 -17.05 -2.42
CA GLY A 94 5.58 -17.34 -2.10
C GLY A 94 6.14 -16.21 -1.24
N ASP A 95 7.28 -15.66 -1.63
CA ASP A 95 7.88 -14.46 -1.03
C ASP A 95 7.35 -13.15 -1.66
N ALA A 96 6.54 -13.22 -2.72
CA ALA A 96 6.03 -12.04 -3.40
C ALA A 96 4.85 -11.44 -2.63
N ILE A 97 4.84 -10.11 -2.50
CA ILE A 97 3.64 -9.37 -2.12
C ILE A 97 2.84 -9.06 -3.38
N LEU A 98 1.59 -9.48 -3.43
CA LEU A 98 0.62 -9.14 -4.47
C LEU A 98 -0.26 -7.99 -3.99
N VAL A 99 -0.45 -6.99 -4.85
CA VAL A 99 -1.51 -5.97 -4.72
C VAL A 99 -2.44 -6.11 -5.91
N ASP A 100 -3.70 -6.46 -5.68
CA ASP A 100 -4.71 -6.69 -6.73
C ASP A 100 -4.21 -7.61 -7.86
N ASN A 101 -3.64 -8.76 -7.45
CA ASN A 101 -3.03 -9.79 -8.31
C ASN A 101 -1.73 -9.36 -9.02
N ARG A 102 -1.21 -8.15 -8.78
CA ARG A 102 0.06 -7.69 -9.34
C ARG A 102 1.21 -7.92 -8.35
N PRO A 103 2.22 -8.72 -8.70
CA PRO A 103 3.39 -8.91 -7.84
C PRO A 103 4.19 -7.62 -7.77
N LEU A 104 4.53 -7.24 -6.55
CA LEU A 104 5.41 -6.13 -6.23
C LEU A 104 6.74 -6.69 -5.72
N VAL A 105 7.80 -5.92 -5.94
CA VAL A 105 9.14 -6.20 -5.45
C VAL A 105 9.63 -5.02 -4.61
N PRO A 106 10.46 -5.26 -3.60
CA PRO A 106 11.10 -4.20 -2.84
C PRO A 106 12.08 -3.40 -3.73
N PRO A 107 12.32 -2.11 -3.41
CA PRO A 107 11.70 -1.35 -2.34
C PRO A 107 10.25 -0.97 -2.64
N TYR A 108 9.38 -1.10 -1.64
CA TYR A 108 7.96 -0.74 -1.71
C TYR A 108 7.77 0.74 -1.42
N THR A 109 7.36 1.50 -2.42
CA THR A 109 6.98 2.90 -2.28
C THR A 109 5.50 3.02 -2.01
N VAL A 110 5.14 3.48 -0.82
CA VAL A 110 3.77 3.83 -0.43
C VAL A 110 3.58 5.34 -0.52
N LEU A 111 2.62 5.78 -1.32
CA LEU A 111 2.20 7.17 -1.43
C LEU A 111 0.85 7.31 -0.75
N ALA A 112 0.71 8.30 0.13
CA ALA A 112 -0.55 8.61 0.80
C ALA A 112 -0.86 10.10 0.68
N VAL A 113 -2.03 10.44 0.14
CA VAL A 113 -2.55 11.81 0.09
C VAL A 113 -3.31 12.10 1.38
N GLY A 114 -3.15 13.29 1.94
CA GLY A 114 -3.82 13.76 3.16
C GLY A 114 -3.15 15.01 3.74
N ASP A 115 -3.48 15.38 4.97
CA ASP A 115 -2.84 16.53 5.65
C ASP A 115 -1.38 16.19 6.00
N GLY A 116 -0.45 16.41 5.05
CA GLY A 116 0.89 15.80 5.05
C GLY A 116 1.65 15.80 6.40
N LYS A 117 1.68 16.91 7.13
CA LYS A 117 2.36 16.93 8.45
C LYS A 117 1.57 16.17 9.50
N LYS A 118 0.25 16.37 9.59
CA LYS A 118 -0.58 15.65 10.57
C LYS A 118 -0.64 14.16 10.28
N LEU A 119 -0.74 13.79 9.01
CA LEU A 119 -0.73 12.40 8.53
C LEU A 119 0.56 11.70 8.96
N VAL A 120 1.72 12.31 8.72
CA VAL A 120 3.01 11.70 9.10
C VAL A 120 3.14 11.57 10.61
N THR A 121 2.74 12.58 11.38
CA THR A 121 2.78 12.52 12.85
C THR A 121 1.83 11.45 13.37
N ALA A 122 0.57 11.48 12.96
CA ALA A 122 -0.45 10.50 13.39
C ALA A 122 -0.03 9.08 13.04
N PHE A 123 0.53 8.85 11.84
CA PHE A 123 1.01 7.53 11.45
C PHE A 123 2.16 7.07 12.33
N ARG A 124 3.18 7.92 12.57
CA ARG A 124 4.31 7.57 13.45
C ARG A 124 3.89 7.25 14.87
N ASP A 125 2.86 7.91 15.37
CA ASP A 125 2.34 7.72 16.72
C ASP A 125 1.38 6.52 16.81
N SER A 126 0.83 6.06 15.69
CA SER A 126 -0.06 4.89 15.61
C SER A 126 0.66 3.57 15.93
N ALA A 127 -0.10 2.55 16.34
CA ALA A 127 0.45 1.21 16.60
C ALA A 127 1.14 0.61 15.36
N ASP A 128 0.61 0.86 14.17
CA ASP A 128 1.18 0.35 12.91
C ASP A 128 2.46 1.09 12.50
N GLY A 129 2.55 2.39 12.77
CA GLY A 129 3.79 3.15 12.54
C GLY A 129 4.89 2.81 13.54
N GLN A 130 4.54 2.56 14.80
CA GLN A 130 5.48 2.06 15.80
C GLN A 130 5.95 0.63 15.48
N TYR A 131 5.03 -0.23 15.03
CA TYR A 131 5.37 -1.57 14.53
C TYR A 131 6.39 -1.49 13.39
N LEU A 132 6.15 -0.63 12.40
CA LEU A 132 7.05 -0.46 11.26
C LEU A 132 8.44 0.04 11.67
N GLN A 133 8.54 0.89 12.69
CA GLN A 133 9.85 1.37 13.18
C GLN A 133 10.67 0.27 13.88
N ALA A 134 10.00 -0.77 14.37
CA ALA A 134 10.62 -1.89 15.07
C ALA A 134 10.86 -3.11 14.16
N LEU A 135 10.33 -3.07 12.92
CA LEU A 135 10.52 -4.08 11.88
C LEU A 135 11.96 -4.04 11.35
#